data_AF-A0A8J2PRT0-F1
#
_entry.id   AF-A0A8J2PRT0-F1
#
_cell.length_a   1.000
_cell.length_b   1.000
_cell.length_c   1.000
_cell.angle_alpha   90.00
_cell.angle_beta   90.00
_cell.angle_gamma   90.00
#
_symmetry.space_group_name_H-M   'P 1'
#
loop_
_entity.id
_entity.type
_entity.pdbx_description
1 polymer ?
#
loop_
_entity_poly.entity_id
_entity_poly.type
_entity_poly.pdbx_seq_one_letter_code
_entity_poly.pdbx_strand_id
1 'polypeptide(L)'
;MQAEMIVEEDAKSDPTIRSTKVDKPLELELDIGNLLASDPNELNLKHLSSKSPNGYLQSLARDNTQLWIQTYMDTSEQLRSAKKIGARKVVVPSAGLTLTERPDKTECMLLWGPRFHHTLIAMDNKQQTKLLFHHLMMEY
;
A
#
# COMPACT_ATOMS: atom_id res chain seq x y z
N MET A 1 8.68 -23.05 9.95
CA MET A 1 9.39 -23.96 10.87
C MET A 1 10.89 -24.04 10.64
N GLN A 2 11.42 -24.39 9.45
CA GLN A 2 12.88 -24.49 9.27
C GLN A 2 13.61 -23.13 9.31
N ALA A 3 13.03 -22.06 8.75
CA ALA A 3 13.67 -20.74 8.73
C ALA A 3 13.79 -20.08 10.11
N GLU A 4 12.77 -20.19 10.97
CA GLU A 4 12.84 -19.68 12.36
C GLU A 4 13.90 -20.40 13.18
N MET A 5 14.03 -21.71 13.00
CA MET A 5 15.03 -22.52 13.71
C MET A 5 16.46 -22.11 13.33
N ILE A 6 16.73 -21.85 12.05
CA ILE A 6 18.04 -21.41 11.55
C ILE A 6 18.41 -20.04 12.11
N VAL A 7 17.48 -19.08 12.10
CA VAL A 7 17.72 -17.73 12.64
C VAL A 7 17.98 -17.78 14.15
N GLU A 8 17.27 -18.63 14.90
CA GLU A 8 17.48 -18.79 16.34
C GLU A 8 18.80 -19.49 16.68
N GLU A 9 19.29 -20.39 15.81
CA GLU A 9 20.55 -21.09 15.98
C GLU A 9 21.75 -20.18 15.62
N ASP A 10 21.63 -19.40 14.54
CA ASP A 10 22.60 -18.39 14.15
C ASP A 10 22.69 -17.27 15.19
N ALA A 11 21.54 -16.81 15.73
CA ALA A 11 21.51 -15.82 16.80
C ALA A 11 22.13 -16.29 18.13
N LYS A 12 22.19 -17.61 18.37
CA LYS A 12 22.88 -18.18 19.55
C LYS A 12 24.38 -18.33 19.34
N SER A 13 24.84 -18.44 18.09
CA SER A 13 26.24 -18.66 17.75
C SER A 13 27.01 -17.37 17.49
N ASP A 14 26.36 -16.30 17.01
CA ASP A 14 26.98 -15.00 16.77
C ASP A 14 26.44 -13.91 17.73
N PRO A 15 27.29 -13.35 18.62
CA PRO A 15 26.88 -12.31 19.57
C PRO A 15 26.51 -10.97 18.91
N THR A 16 26.78 -10.80 17.61
CA THR A 16 26.39 -9.60 16.87
C THR A 16 24.91 -9.62 16.45
N ILE A 17 24.30 -10.80 16.36
CA ILE A 17 22.90 -10.97 15.96
C ILE A 17 22.01 -10.72 17.18
N ARG A 18 21.25 -9.62 17.12
CA ARG A 18 20.29 -9.24 18.16
C ARG A 18 18.90 -9.77 17.83
N SER A 19 18.14 -10.11 18.88
CA SER A 19 16.74 -10.51 18.72
C SER A 19 15.92 -9.42 18.04
N THR A 20 15.11 -9.83 17.06
CA THR A 20 14.14 -9.00 16.34
C THR A 20 12.72 -9.18 16.86
N LYS A 21 12.48 -10.13 17.77
CA LYS A 21 11.16 -10.43 18.33
C LYS A 21 10.80 -9.36 19.38
N VAL A 22 9.65 -8.72 19.17
CA VAL A 22 9.06 -7.74 20.08
C VAL A 22 7.70 -8.27 20.50
N ASP A 23 7.47 -8.39 21.81
CA ASP A 23 6.20 -8.84 22.38
C ASP A 23 5.49 -7.67 23.05
N LYS A 24 4.20 -7.49 22.74
CA LYS A 24 3.37 -6.40 23.25
C LYS A 24 2.00 -6.91 23.68
N PRO A 25 1.41 -6.35 24.76
CA PRO A 25 0.11 -6.81 25.26
C PRO A 25 -1.02 -6.62 24.25
N LEU A 26 -1.04 -5.47 23.57
CA LEU A 26 -1.99 -5.18 22.50
C LEU A 26 -1.26 -5.09 21.16
N GLU A 27 -1.92 -5.61 20.13
CA GLU A 27 -1.46 -5.53 18.75
C GLU A 27 -1.49 -4.08 18.24
N LEU A 28 -0.57 -3.77 17.33
CA LEU A 28 -0.50 -2.44 16.71
C LEU A 28 -1.52 -2.32 15.59
N GLU A 29 -2.12 -1.15 15.47
CA GLU A 29 -2.92 -0.79 14.30
C GLU A 29 -1.98 -0.22 13.23
N LEU A 30 -1.85 -0.93 12.11
CA LEU A 30 -0.90 -0.58 11.05
C LEU A 30 -1.64 -0.10 9.79
N ASP A 31 -1.28 1.10 9.32
CA ASP A 31 -1.66 1.59 7.99
C ASP A 31 -0.42 1.62 7.10
N ILE A 32 -0.20 0.51 6.40
CA ILE A 32 0.94 0.31 5.51
C ILE A 32 0.95 1.34 4.38
N GLY A 33 -0.22 1.80 3.92
CA GLY A 33 -0.32 2.78 2.84
C GLY A 33 0.25 4.15 3.20
N ASN A 34 0.19 4.51 4.49
CA ASN A 34 0.70 5.78 5.03
C ASN A 34 2.00 5.63 5.82
N LEU A 35 2.61 4.43 5.83
CA LEU A 35 3.76 4.11 6.69
C LEU A 35 3.50 4.44 8.17
N LEU A 36 2.26 4.24 8.62
CA LEU A 36 1.81 4.64 9.95
C LEU A 36 1.61 3.42 10.85
N ALA A 37 2.02 3.56 12.10
CA ALA A 37 1.77 2.61 13.18
C ALA A 37 1.13 3.35 14.36
N SER A 38 -0.04 2.89 14.79
CA SER A 38 -0.73 3.39 15.97
C SER A 38 -0.65 2.34 17.07
N ASP A 39 -0.01 2.71 18.17
CA ASP A 39 0.19 1.85 19.33
C ASP A 39 -0.87 2.19 20.40
N PRO A 40 -1.88 1.34 20.64
CA PRO A 40 -2.91 1.59 21.65
C PRO A 40 -2.45 1.27 23.08
N ASN A 41 -1.23 0.74 23.26
CA ASN A 41 -0.72 0.39 24.58
C ASN A 41 -0.53 1.64 25.46
N GLU A 42 -0.83 1.51 26.76
CA GLU A 42 -0.68 2.60 27.71
C GLU A 42 0.78 3.03 27.85
N LEU A 43 1.01 4.34 27.81
CA LEU A 43 2.33 4.91 28.00
C LEU A 43 2.69 4.94 29.49
N ASN A 44 3.95 4.64 29.81
CA ASN A 44 4.43 4.76 31.17
C ASN A 44 4.71 6.22 31.53
N LEU A 45 3.71 6.85 32.14
CA LEU A 45 3.73 8.27 32.53
C LEU A 45 4.93 8.62 33.43
N LYS A 46 5.40 7.68 34.26
CA LYS A 46 6.56 7.93 35.14
C LYS A 46 7.86 8.09 34.35
N HIS A 47 8.03 7.30 33.29
CA HIS A 47 9.20 7.43 32.40
C HIS A 47 9.11 8.68 31.52
N LEU A 48 7.90 9.04 31.08
CA LEU A 48 7.65 10.27 30.33
C LEU A 48 7.93 11.54 31.14
N SER A 49 7.56 11.58 32.42
CA SER A 49 7.83 12.72 33.31
C SER A 49 9.24 12.72 33.91
N SER A 50 10.10 11.78 33.54
CA SER A 50 11.48 11.73 34.04
C SER A 50 12.36 12.83 33.42
N LYS A 51 13.54 13.09 34.00
CA LYS A 51 14.50 14.07 33.46
C LYS A 51 15.06 13.68 32.07
N SER A 52 14.89 12.42 31.65
CA SER A 52 15.45 11.89 30.41
C SER A 52 14.48 10.94 29.70
N PRO A 53 13.35 11.45 29.15
CA PRO A 53 12.33 10.62 28.51
C PRO A 53 12.82 10.01 27.18
N ASN A 54 13.87 10.58 26.58
CA ASN A 54 14.36 10.18 25.26
C ASN A 54 14.74 8.70 25.16
N GLY A 55 15.34 8.11 26.21
CA GLY A 55 15.70 6.69 26.19
C GLY A 55 14.47 5.78 26.09
N TYR A 56 13.42 6.13 26.84
CA TYR A 56 12.14 5.41 26.82
C TYR A 56 11.41 5.59 25.49
N LEU A 57 11.35 6.82 24.97
CA LEU A 57 10.72 7.10 23.68
C LEU A 57 11.46 6.41 22.53
N GLN A 58 12.80 6.36 22.59
CA GLN A 58 13.61 5.69 21.58
C GLN A 58 13.39 4.18 21.61
N SER A 59 13.33 3.55 22.79
CA SER A 59 13.02 2.11 22.88
C SER A 59 11.61 1.82 22.37
N LEU A 60 10.64 2.64 22.74
CA LEU A 60 9.25 2.49 22.30
C LEU A 60 9.12 2.64 20.77
N ALA A 61 9.76 3.66 20.19
CA ALA A 61 9.76 3.90 18.76
C ALA A 61 10.50 2.80 17.99
N ARG A 62 11.61 2.30 18.51
CA ARG A 62 12.33 1.15 17.94
C ARG A 62 11.41 -0.06 17.84
N ASP A 63 10.71 -0.37 18.93
CA ASP A 63 9.83 -1.55 19.02
C ASP A 63 8.66 -1.44 18.05
N ASN A 64 8.02 -0.27 17.96
CA ASN A 64 6.97 0.01 16.98
C ASN A 64 7.47 -0.11 15.54
N THR A 65 8.66 0.42 15.26
CA THR A 65 9.27 0.36 13.93
C THR A 65 9.63 -1.07 13.53
N GLN A 66 10.14 -1.87 14.47
CA GLN A 66 10.49 -3.27 14.24
C GLN A 66 9.25 -4.08 13.81
N LEU A 67 8.14 -3.94 14.54
CA LEU A 67 6.87 -4.61 14.21
C LEU A 67 6.29 -4.13 12.87
N TRP A 68 6.40 -2.83 12.59
CA TRP A 68 5.97 -2.26 11.31
C TRP A 68 6.77 -2.85 10.13
N ILE A 69 8.10 -2.90 10.22
CA ILE A 69 8.97 -3.45 9.18
C ILE A 69 8.67 -4.92 8.94
N GLN A 70 8.51 -5.71 10.01
CA GLN A 70 8.18 -7.13 9.90
C GLN A 70 6.89 -7.33 9.10
N THR A 71 5.83 -6.62 9.48
CA THR A 71 4.53 -6.70 8.80
C THR A 71 4.61 -6.23 7.34
N TYR A 72 5.38 -5.17 7.07
CA TYR A 72 5.60 -4.67 5.72
C TYR A 72 6.28 -5.72 4.82
N MET A 73 7.34 -6.37 5.33
CA MET A 73 8.07 -7.39 4.58
C MET A 73 7.17 -8.59 4.27
N ASP A 74 6.45 -9.10 5.27
CA ASP A 74 5.52 -10.23 5.12
C ASP A 74 4.43 -9.92 4.08
N THR A 75 3.83 -8.72 4.16
CA THR A 75 2.81 -8.27 3.20
C THR A 75 3.39 -8.15 1.79
N SER A 76 4.62 -7.63 1.66
CA SER A 76 5.27 -7.45 0.36
C SER A 76 5.58 -8.77 -0.34
N GLU A 77 5.92 -9.82 0.41
CA GLU A 77 6.14 -11.17 -0.12
C GLU A 77 4.85 -11.81 -0.61
N GLN A 78 3.77 -11.68 0.16
CA GLN A 78 2.44 -12.15 -0.26
C GLN A 78 2.00 -11.46 -1.56
N LEU A 79 2.21 -10.15 -1.68
CA LEU A 79 1.93 -9.40 -2.90
C LEU A 79 2.80 -9.84 -4.08
N ARG A 80 4.09 -10.14 -3.87
CA ARG A 80 4.98 -10.67 -4.92
C ARG A 80 4.51 -12.03 -5.43
N SER A 81 4.13 -12.92 -4.51
CA SER A 81 3.55 -14.23 -4.82
C SER A 81 2.22 -14.09 -5.59
N ALA A 82 1.34 -13.17 -5.17
CA ALA A 82 0.07 -12.91 -5.83
C ALA A 82 0.22 -12.23 -7.21
N LYS A 83 1.21 -11.36 -7.39
CA LYS A 83 1.49 -10.69 -8.67
C LYS A 83 1.99 -11.66 -9.74
N LYS A 84 2.60 -12.79 -9.34
CA LYS A 84 2.89 -13.92 -10.23
C LYS A 84 1.61 -14.52 -10.85
N ILE A 85 0.45 -14.29 -10.23
CA ILE A 85 -0.89 -14.71 -10.66
C ILE A 85 -1.60 -13.57 -11.43
N GLY A 86 -0.92 -12.45 -11.74
CA GLY A 86 -1.40 -11.44 -12.69
C GLY A 86 -2.19 -10.26 -12.11
N ALA A 87 -2.35 -10.15 -10.79
CA ALA A 87 -3.04 -9.00 -10.16
C ALA A 87 -2.04 -7.98 -9.58
N ARG A 88 -2.07 -6.73 -10.08
CA ARG A 88 -1.38 -5.58 -9.46
C ARG A 88 -2.26 -5.09 -8.29
N LYS A 89 -2.10 -5.63 -7.09
CA LYS A 89 -2.78 -5.11 -5.89
C LYS A 89 -2.00 -3.92 -5.34
N VAL A 90 -2.57 -2.73 -5.44
CA VAL A 90 -2.07 -1.50 -4.81
C VAL A 90 -2.58 -1.48 -3.37
N VAL A 91 -1.70 -1.27 -2.39
CA VAL A 91 -2.12 -1.06 -0.99
C VAL A 91 -2.72 0.34 -0.92
N VAL A 92 -4.01 0.43 -0.64
CA VAL A 92 -4.74 1.69 -0.49
C VAL A 92 -4.59 2.15 0.97
N PRO A 93 -4.22 3.41 1.23
CA PRO A 93 -4.14 3.92 2.60
C PRO A 93 -5.51 3.89 3.28
N SER A 94 -5.55 3.42 4.53
CA SER A 94 -6.79 3.29 5.32
C SER A 94 -7.26 4.63 5.86
N ALA A 95 -6.31 5.51 6.25
CA ALA A 95 -6.65 6.79 6.84
C ALA A 95 -7.33 7.72 5.80
N GLY A 96 -8.59 8.06 6.06
CA GLY A 96 -9.35 9.03 5.27
C GLY A 96 -8.80 10.44 5.46
N LEU A 97 -7.82 10.81 4.63
CA LEU A 97 -7.27 12.16 4.61
C LEU A 97 -8.25 13.11 3.91
N THR A 98 -8.42 14.30 4.49
CA THR A 98 -9.19 15.37 3.85
C THR A 98 -8.43 15.84 2.61
N LEU A 99 -9.10 15.84 1.46
CA LEU A 99 -8.54 16.44 0.25
C LEU A 99 -8.35 17.94 0.47
N THR A 100 -7.15 18.45 0.23
CA THR A 100 -6.84 19.89 0.27
C THR A 100 -7.67 20.67 -0.74
N GLU A 101 -7.95 20.03 -1.88
CA GLU A 101 -8.75 20.60 -2.94
C GLU A 101 -9.96 19.72 -3.20
N ARG A 102 -11.09 20.36 -3.48
CA ARG A 102 -12.26 19.61 -3.97
C ARG A 102 -11.86 18.95 -5.29
N PRO A 103 -12.24 17.69 -5.53
CA PRO A 103 -11.99 17.09 -6.83
C PRO A 103 -12.58 17.99 -7.89
N ASP A 104 -11.82 18.20 -8.96
CA ASP A 104 -12.29 18.70 -10.24
C ASP A 104 -13.66 18.06 -10.52
N LYS A 105 -14.71 18.87 -10.49
CA LYS A 105 -16.07 18.48 -10.92
C LYS A 105 -16.32 18.98 -12.33
N THR A 106 -15.32 18.96 -13.20
CA THR A 106 -15.52 19.24 -14.61
C THR A 106 -16.15 18.01 -15.24
N GLU A 107 -17.46 17.84 -14.99
CA GLU A 107 -18.31 17.20 -15.99
C GLU A 107 -18.29 18.14 -17.20
N CYS A 108 -17.28 17.96 -18.06
CA CYS A 108 -17.30 18.53 -19.39
C CYS A 108 -18.42 17.82 -20.15
N MET A 109 -19.65 18.31 -19.94
CA MET A 109 -20.71 18.19 -20.91
C MET A 109 -20.23 19.00 -22.12
N LEU A 110 -19.30 18.43 -22.89
CA LEU A 110 -19.12 18.81 -24.29
C LEU A 110 -20.55 18.85 -24.85
N LEU A 111 -20.88 19.89 -25.61
CA LEU A 111 -22.21 20.26 -26.16
C LEU A 111 -22.93 19.15 -26.98
N TRP A 112 -22.50 17.90 -26.83
CA TRP A 112 -22.93 16.66 -27.45
C TRP A 112 -23.61 15.68 -26.47
N GLY A 113 -23.51 15.84 -25.15
CA GLY A 113 -24.34 15.09 -24.20
C GLY A 113 -25.59 15.93 -23.91
N PRO A 114 -26.79 15.66 -24.47
CA PRO A 114 -27.51 14.38 -24.44
C PRO A 114 -28.20 14.01 -25.78
N ARG A 115 -27.67 14.43 -26.94
CA ARG A 115 -28.31 14.17 -28.26
C ARG A 115 -27.99 12.81 -28.87
N PHE A 116 -27.06 12.04 -28.30
CA PHE A 116 -26.66 10.72 -28.79
C PHE A 116 -27.20 9.58 -27.92
N HIS A 117 -28.52 9.41 -27.87
CA HIS A 117 -29.11 8.12 -27.46
C HIS A 117 -28.97 7.03 -28.55
N HIS A 118 -28.33 7.32 -29.69
CA HIS A 118 -28.16 6.39 -30.82
C HIS A 118 -26.80 5.67 -30.90
N THR A 119 -25.83 6.01 -30.07
CA THR A 119 -24.46 5.44 -30.16
C THR A 119 -24.23 4.18 -29.33
N LEU A 120 -25.28 3.57 -28.78
CA LEU A 120 -25.20 2.19 -28.27
C LEU A 120 -25.22 1.12 -29.38
N ILE A 121 -25.46 1.50 -30.64
CA ILE A 121 -25.49 0.56 -31.78
C ILE A 121 -24.16 0.54 -32.57
N ALA A 122 -23.27 1.52 -32.38
CA ALA A 122 -22.17 1.77 -33.33
C ALA A 122 -20.75 1.52 -32.77
N MET A 123 -20.57 0.63 -31.81
CA MET A 123 -19.25 0.32 -31.23
C MET A 123 -18.68 -1.06 -31.59
N ASP A 124 -19.20 -1.73 -32.62
CA ASP A 124 -18.62 -3.02 -33.09
C ASP A 124 -17.75 -2.92 -34.36
N ASN A 125 -17.62 -1.74 -34.98
CA ASN A 125 -17.05 -1.63 -36.33
C ASN A 125 -15.72 -0.88 -36.47
N LYS A 126 -14.88 -0.87 -35.42
CA LYS A 126 -13.55 -0.24 -35.49
C LYS A 126 -12.57 -0.91 -36.47
N GLN A 127 -12.84 -2.14 -36.92
CA GLN A 127 -11.98 -2.84 -37.90
C GLN A 127 -12.36 -2.53 -39.37
N GLN A 128 -13.61 -2.13 -39.66
CA GLN A 128 -14.06 -1.93 -41.05
C GLN A 128 -13.62 -0.59 -41.65
N THR A 129 -13.42 0.45 -40.84
CA THR A 129 -13.06 1.79 -41.34
C THR A 129 -11.61 1.90 -41.83
N LYS A 130 -10.73 0.99 -41.41
CA LYS A 130 -9.32 0.99 -41.85
C LYS A 130 -9.14 0.45 -43.28
N LEU A 131 -10.06 -0.39 -43.75
CA LEU A 131 -10.02 -0.98 -45.10
C LEU A 131 -10.60 -0.03 -46.17
N LEU A 132 -11.64 0.72 -45.83
CA LEU A 132 -12.28 1.66 -46.78
C LEU A 132 -11.35 2.82 -47.18
N PHE A 133 -10.48 3.28 -46.28
CA PHE A 133 -9.55 4.38 -46.57
C PHE A 133 -8.42 3.99 -47.53
N HIS A 134 -8.03 2.71 -47.59
CA HIS A 134 -6.96 2.25 -48.49
C HIS A 134 -7.43 2.10 -49.93
N HIS A 135 -8.69 1.70 -50.14
CA HIS A 135 -9.24 1.51 -51.49
C HIS A 135 -9.47 2.85 -52.21
N LEU A 136 -9.95 3.87 -51.48
CA LEU A 136 -10.21 5.19 -52.05
C LEU A 136 -8.94 5.99 -52.43
N MET A 137 -7.79 5.62 -51.85
CA MET A 137 -6.51 6.29 -52.08
C MET A 137 -5.67 5.65 -53.21
N MET A 138 -6.15 4.52 -53.77
CA MET A 138 -5.49 3.82 -54.88
C MET A 138 -6.19 4.05 -56.24
N GLU A 139 -7.32 4.76 -56.26
CA GLU A 139 -8.07 5.10 -57.48
C GLU A 139 -7.89 6.56 -57.94
N TYR A 140 -6.86 7.26 -57.47
CA TYR A 140 -6.43 8.56 -58.01
C TYR A 140 -4.96 8.52 -58.45
#